data_AF-A0A7G9SF28-F1
#
_entry.id   AF-A0A7G9SF28-F1
#
_cell.length_a   1.000
_cell.length_b   1.000
_cell.length_c   1.000
_cell.angle_alpha   90.00
_cell.angle_beta   90.00
_cell.angle_gamma   90.00
#
_symmetry.space_group_name_H-M   'P 1'
#
loop_
_entity.id
_entity.type
_entity.pdbx_description
1 polymer ?
#
loop_
_entity_poly.entity_id
_entity_poly.type
_entity_poly.pdbx_seq_one_letter_code
_entity_poly.pdbx_strand_id
1 'polypeptide(L)'
;MVRAPPPALAHFFEPGEGTILYHYTSIAAAKGILGSQALWLSDFTRMNDPREYAYARSCFLENHRSRQRYLDMTPRLVLSAALIGLEQNTKMFIGCLSPDDNDAHQWRQYGAEGTGCAIGLDASLLAAEAGVAMRRVVYDRANFDAFSSAGFEMLQTQFEEEPNDIAALRELAQFLVCDLFAFKHPDFAREKEIRISRLLVRAESGGAWLDVGGQDQLGNALPSLEVGAREGAHGPTPFISLPLQTRRGCAIRSITLGPAIARGSTEFDELLRASAGLAVKAASPL
;
A
#
# COMPACT_ATOMS: atom_id res chain seq x y z
N MET A 1 15.54 -16.15 11.81
CA MET A 1 14.25 -15.80 12.44
C MET A 1 14.39 -14.35 12.88
N VAL A 2 13.94 -13.41 12.06
CA VAL A 2 14.13 -11.97 12.32
C VAL A 2 13.39 -11.62 13.62
N ARG A 3 14.14 -11.05 14.59
CA ARG A 3 13.61 -10.57 15.88
C ARG A 3 12.46 -9.57 15.62
N ALA A 4 11.52 -9.52 16.56
CA ALA A 4 10.26 -8.75 16.51
C ALA A 4 10.42 -7.34 15.91
N PRO A 5 9.37 -6.82 15.24
CA PRO A 5 9.40 -5.48 14.68
C PRO A 5 9.74 -4.42 15.77
N PRO A 6 10.42 -3.33 15.39
CA PRO A 6 10.79 -2.24 16.30
C PRO A 6 9.57 -1.63 17.02
N PRO A 7 9.76 -0.83 18.08
CA PRO A 7 8.67 -0.17 18.81
C PRO A 7 7.68 0.45 17.82
N ALA A 8 6.38 0.17 18.00
CA ALA A 8 5.29 0.41 17.05
C ALA A 8 5.57 1.59 16.10
N LEU A 9 6.20 1.30 14.96
CA LEU A 9 6.51 2.33 13.98
C LEU A 9 5.18 2.80 13.40
N ALA A 10 4.97 4.11 13.36
CA ALA A 10 3.67 4.74 13.11
C ALA A 10 3.02 4.33 11.78
N HIS A 11 3.79 3.79 10.84
CA HIS A 11 3.33 3.34 9.55
C HIS A 11 2.81 1.90 9.51
N PHE A 12 3.06 1.05 10.51
CA PHE A 12 2.43 -0.27 10.55
C PHE A 12 0.93 -0.12 10.85
N PHE A 13 0.10 -0.87 10.11
CA PHE A 13 -1.34 -0.88 10.33
C PHE A 13 -1.83 -2.31 10.48
N GLU A 14 -2.28 -2.63 11.70
CA GLU A 14 -2.95 -3.89 12.01
C GLU A 14 -4.44 -3.60 12.23
N PRO A 15 -5.32 -3.99 11.29
CA PRO A 15 -6.76 -3.78 11.45
C PRO A 15 -7.32 -4.69 12.55
N GLY A 16 -8.06 -4.11 13.49
CA GLY A 16 -8.88 -4.87 14.42
C GLY A 16 -10.04 -5.59 13.71
N GLU A 17 -10.63 -6.58 14.36
CA GLU A 17 -11.78 -7.31 13.82
C GLU A 17 -12.91 -6.36 13.40
N GLY A 18 -13.44 -6.57 12.19
CA GLY A 18 -14.52 -5.74 11.64
C GLY A 18 -14.10 -4.37 11.13
N THR A 19 -12.81 -4.04 11.09
CA THR A 19 -12.32 -2.79 10.49
C THR A 19 -12.66 -2.74 9.01
N ILE A 20 -13.43 -1.73 8.59
CA ILE A 20 -13.74 -1.46 7.18
C ILE A 20 -12.90 -0.28 6.68
N LEU A 21 -12.27 -0.45 5.52
CA LEU A 21 -11.57 0.61 4.80
C LEU A 21 -12.16 0.78 3.41
N TYR A 22 -12.01 1.96 2.83
CA TYR A 22 -12.79 2.38 1.68
C TYR A 22 -11.91 2.68 0.49
N HIS A 23 -12.21 2.06 -0.65
CA HIS A 23 -11.60 2.38 -1.93
C HIS A 23 -12.52 3.31 -2.74
N TYR A 24 -12.11 4.57 -2.90
CA TYR A 24 -12.83 5.54 -3.73
C TYR A 24 -12.52 5.31 -5.20
N THR A 25 -13.56 5.31 -6.02
CA THR A 25 -13.43 5.03 -7.45
C THR A 25 -14.64 5.53 -8.25
N SER A 26 -14.54 5.52 -9.58
CA SER A 26 -15.67 5.73 -10.48
C SER A 26 -16.61 4.51 -10.51
N ILE A 27 -17.85 4.72 -10.98
CA ILE A 27 -18.86 3.65 -11.10
C ILE A 27 -18.42 2.55 -12.08
N ALA A 28 -17.79 2.93 -13.19
CA ALA A 28 -17.29 1.98 -14.17
C ALA A 28 -16.24 1.03 -13.57
N ALA A 29 -15.27 1.59 -12.82
CA ALA A 29 -14.26 0.80 -12.14
C ALA A 29 -14.86 -0.02 -10.99
N ALA A 30 -15.84 0.52 -10.26
CA ALA A 30 -16.54 -0.23 -9.22
C ALA A 30 -17.26 -1.46 -9.77
N LYS A 31 -17.95 -1.35 -10.92
CA LYS A 31 -18.55 -2.51 -11.59
C LYS A 31 -17.51 -3.57 -11.96
N GLY A 32 -16.33 -3.17 -12.41
CA GLY A 32 -15.21 -4.07 -12.68
C GLY A 32 -14.76 -4.82 -11.42
N ILE A 33 -14.60 -4.11 -10.30
CA ILE A 33 -14.21 -4.68 -9.01
C ILE A 33 -15.29 -5.66 -8.50
N LEU A 34 -16.57 -5.26 -8.54
CA LEU A 34 -17.69 -6.10 -8.10
C LEU A 34 -17.84 -7.35 -8.96
N GLY A 35 -17.74 -7.22 -10.29
CA GLY A 35 -17.89 -8.33 -11.22
C GLY A 35 -16.74 -9.33 -11.21
N SER A 36 -15.50 -8.84 -11.03
CA SER A 36 -14.31 -9.70 -10.93
C SER A 36 -14.00 -10.18 -9.52
N GLN A 37 -14.62 -9.56 -8.50
CA GLN A 37 -14.26 -9.71 -7.09
C GLN A 37 -12.76 -9.54 -6.84
N ALA A 38 -12.13 -8.58 -7.52
CA ALA A 38 -10.72 -8.30 -7.41
C ALA A 38 -10.43 -6.81 -7.40
N LEU A 39 -9.40 -6.41 -6.65
CA LEU A 39 -8.88 -5.05 -6.64
C LEU A 39 -7.54 -5.02 -7.35
N TRP A 40 -7.36 -4.08 -8.28
CA TRP A 40 -6.07 -3.93 -8.95
C TRP A 40 -5.10 -3.16 -8.06
N LEU A 41 -3.96 -3.79 -7.73
CA LEU A 41 -2.81 -3.09 -7.17
C LEU A 41 -1.89 -2.69 -8.31
N SER A 42 -1.56 -1.40 -8.41
CA SER A 42 -0.78 -0.85 -9.53
C SER A 42 0.57 -0.33 -9.06
N ASP A 43 1.52 -0.25 -9.98
CA ASP A 43 2.86 0.30 -9.73
C ASP A 43 2.81 1.69 -9.07
N PHE A 44 3.41 1.79 -7.89
CA PHE A 44 3.55 3.01 -7.11
C PHE A 44 4.07 4.20 -7.91
N THR A 45 5.01 3.96 -8.83
CA THR A 45 5.63 5.01 -9.63
C THR A 45 4.75 5.54 -10.76
N ARG A 46 3.58 4.93 -10.97
CA ARG A 46 2.56 5.34 -11.95
C ARG A 46 1.35 6.01 -11.30
N MET A 47 1.41 6.27 -10.00
CA MET A 47 0.37 6.97 -9.26
C MET A 47 0.31 8.46 -9.63
N ASN A 48 -0.80 9.09 -9.26
CA ASN A 48 -1.14 10.46 -9.68
C ASN A 48 -0.09 11.53 -9.33
N ASP A 49 0.78 11.27 -8.34
CA ASP A 49 1.87 12.18 -8.02
C ASP A 49 3.25 11.48 -8.01
N PRO A 50 4.10 11.74 -9.02
CA PRO A 50 5.45 11.16 -9.08
C PRO A 50 6.41 11.70 -7.99
N ARG A 51 6.01 12.74 -7.24
CA ARG A 51 6.82 13.34 -6.18
C ARG A 51 6.76 12.56 -4.87
N GLU A 52 5.81 11.66 -4.69
CA GLU A 52 5.62 10.94 -3.42
C GLU A 52 6.87 10.15 -3.02
N TYR A 53 7.40 9.31 -3.92
CA TYR A 53 8.61 8.56 -3.65
C TYR A 53 9.81 9.48 -3.47
N ALA A 54 9.89 10.55 -4.27
CA ALA A 54 11.00 11.49 -4.24
C ALA A 54 11.14 12.18 -2.86
N TYR A 55 10.03 12.48 -2.20
CA TYR A 55 10.02 13.05 -0.86
C TYR A 55 10.54 12.08 0.21
N ALA A 56 9.99 10.86 0.27
CA ALA A 56 10.44 9.87 1.25
C ALA A 56 11.93 9.55 1.06
N ARG A 57 12.35 9.41 -0.19
CA ARG A 57 13.75 9.18 -0.56
C ARG A 57 14.67 10.35 -0.15
N SER A 58 14.26 11.59 -0.36
CA SER A 58 15.09 12.75 -0.02
C SER A 58 15.30 12.87 1.49
N CYS A 59 14.23 12.67 2.28
CA CYS A 59 14.31 12.63 3.75
C CYS A 59 15.22 11.50 4.22
N PHE A 60 15.11 10.30 3.60
CA PHE A 60 15.97 9.16 3.93
C PHE A 60 17.45 9.46 3.68
N LEU A 61 17.77 10.02 2.52
CA LEU A 61 19.14 10.37 2.15
C LEU A 61 19.72 11.47 3.03
N GLU A 62 18.90 12.43 3.46
CA GLU A 62 19.31 13.45 4.43
C GLU A 62 19.68 12.80 5.77
N ASN A 63 18.82 11.94 6.32
CA ASN A 63 19.07 11.24 7.59
C ASN A 63 20.31 10.35 7.50
N HIS A 64 20.45 9.59 6.42
CA HIS A 64 21.62 8.73 6.14
C HIS A 64 22.94 9.53 5.99
N ARG A 65 22.88 10.80 5.60
CA ARG A 65 24.06 11.68 5.48
C ARG A 65 24.38 12.45 6.75
N SER A 66 23.37 12.82 7.53
CA SER A 66 23.47 13.71 8.69
C SER A 66 24.40 13.23 9.80
N ARG A 67 24.80 11.94 9.80
CA ARG A 67 25.63 11.29 10.83
C ARG A 67 25.10 11.43 12.26
N GLN A 68 23.82 11.77 12.44
CA GLN A 68 23.21 11.90 13.77
C GLN A 68 23.20 10.57 14.54
N ARG A 69 23.18 9.44 13.82
CA ARG A 69 23.42 8.09 14.37
C ARG A 69 24.72 7.55 13.78
N TYR A 70 25.54 6.93 14.62
CA TYR A 70 26.70 6.17 14.14
C TYR A 70 26.20 4.92 13.39
N LEU A 71 26.77 4.66 12.23
CA LEU A 71 26.53 3.46 11.44
C LEU A 71 27.88 3.05 10.84
N ASP A 72 28.33 1.84 11.14
CA ASP A 72 29.57 1.30 10.59
C ASP A 72 29.54 1.25 9.06
N MET A 73 30.73 1.24 8.45
CA MET A 73 30.85 1.26 6.99
C MET A 73 30.12 0.09 6.32
N THR A 74 30.15 -1.10 6.92
CA THR A 74 29.46 -2.29 6.39
C THR A 74 27.94 -2.11 6.35
N PRO A 75 27.22 -1.89 7.48
CA PRO A 75 25.78 -1.64 7.45
C PRO A 75 25.40 -0.44 6.58
N ARG A 76 26.23 0.60 6.52
CA ARG A 76 26.02 1.76 5.64
C ARG A 76 26.05 1.41 4.16
N LEU A 77 27.03 0.62 3.73
CA LEU A 77 27.14 0.16 2.34
C LEU A 77 26.00 -0.78 1.98
N VAL A 78 25.64 -1.69 2.89
CA VAL A 78 24.51 -2.62 2.69
C VAL A 78 23.20 -1.84 2.54
N LEU A 79 22.96 -0.84 3.38
CA LEU A 79 21.77 0.01 3.28
C LEU A 79 21.72 0.81 1.98
N SER A 80 22.86 1.39 1.58
CA SER A 80 22.97 2.12 0.31
C SER A 80 22.70 1.19 -0.89
N ALA A 81 23.24 -0.03 -0.86
CA ALA A 81 23.01 -1.04 -1.88
C ALA A 81 21.55 -1.51 -1.91
N ALA A 82 20.91 -1.65 -0.75
CA ALA A 82 19.49 -1.97 -0.66
C ALA A 82 18.61 -0.89 -1.29
N LEU A 83 18.89 0.39 -1.04
CA LEU A 83 18.16 1.51 -1.64
C LEU A 83 18.30 1.51 -3.18
N ILE A 84 19.52 1.37 -3.69
CA ILE A 84 19.77 1.28 -5.14
C ILE A 84 19.07 0.05 -5.74
N GLY A 85 19.18 -1.09 -5.07
CA GLY A 85 18.57 -2.34 -5.50
C GLY A 85 17.04 -2.26 -5.55
N LEU A 86 16.42 -1.61 -4.56
CA LEU A 86 14.99 -1.34 -4.52
C LEU A 86 14.56 -0.56 -5.76
N GLU A 87 15.23 0.56 -6.05
CA GLU A 87 14.92 1.44 -7.18
C GLU A 87 15.07 0.76 -8.56
N GLN A 88 15.99 -0.19 -8.69
CA GLN A 88 16.32 -0.82 -9.97
C GLN A 88 15.61 -2.14 -10.22
N ASN A 89 15.40 -2.92 -9.16
CA ASN A 89 15.04 -4.34 -9.27
C ASN A 89 13.74 -4.68 -8.55
N THR A 90 13.08 -3.70 -7.94
CA THR A 90 11.78 -3.93 -7.30
C THR A 90 10.74 -2.89 -7.71
N LYS A 91 9.47 -3.26 -7.54
CA LYS A 91 8.35 -2.33 -7.58
C LYS A 91 7.40 -2.64 -6.45
N MET A 92 6.83 -1.60 -5.84
CA MET A 92 5.72 -1.77 -4.92
C MET A 92 4.44 -1.59 -5.72
N PHE A 93 3.59 -2.61 -5.76
CA PHE A 93 2.23 -2.47 -6.29
C PHE A 93 1.30 -2.18 -5.14
N ILE A 94 0.56 -1.07 -5.24
CA ILE A 94 -0.25 -0.55 -4.14
C ILE A 94 -1.72 -0.42 -4.50
N GLY A 95 -2.55 -0.52 -3.48
CA GLY A 95 -3.95 -0.09 -3.47
C GLY A 95 -4.15 0.89 -2.32
N CYS A 96 -4.83 2.00 -2.62
CA CYS A 96 -5.06 3.09 -1.68
C CYS A 96 -6.44 2.97 -1.06
N LEU A 97 -6.49 2.97 0.27
CA LEU A 97 -7.71 2.88 1.06
C LEU A 97 -7.82 4.07 2.01
N SER A 98 -9.05 4.44 2.35
CA SER A 98 -9.40 5.49 3.31
C SER A 98 -10.10 4.90 4.53
N PRO A 99 -9.89 5.43 5.75
CA PRO A 99 -10.69 5.07 6.92
C PRO A 99 -12.11 5.65 6.85
N ASP A 100 -12.30 6.74 6.12
CA ASP A 100 -13.56 7.47 5.99
C ASP A 100 -14.22 7.12 4.64
N ASP A 101 -15.52 6.88 4.64
CA ASP A 101 -16.31 6.60 3.42
C ASP A 101 -17.07 7.80 2.88
N ASN A 102 -16.97 8.94 3.57
CA ASN A 102 -17.53 10.20 3.14
C ASN A 102 -16.57 11.37 3.43
N ASP A 103 -15.61 11.58 2.55
CA ASP A 103 -14.64 12.69 2.63
C ASP A 103 -14.64 13.54 1.36
N ALA A 104 -14.72 14.87 1.51
CA ALA A 104 -14.83 15.82 0.41
C ALA A 104 -13.57 15.90 -0.46
N HIS A 105 -12.39 15.62 0.10
CA HIS A 105 -11.16 15.56 -0.68
C HIS A 105 -11.12 14.26 -1.51
N GLN A 106 -11.46 13.12 -0.89
CA GLN A 106 -11.53 11.82 -1.56
C GLN A 106 -12.55 11.80 -2.70
N TRP A 107 -13.75 12.39 -2.51
CA TRP A 107 -14.74 12.47 -3.59
C TRP A 107 -14.23 13.23 -4.81
N ARG A 108 -13.58 14.37 -4.58
CA ARG A 108 -13.03 15.19 -5.67
C ARG A 108 -11.92 14.45 -6.42
N GLN A 109 -10.94 13.93 -5.68
CA GLN A 109 -9.74 13.34 -6.29
C GLN A 109 -9.96 11.94 -6.87
N TYR A 110 -10.71 11.09 -6.17
CA TYR A 110 -10.77 9.65 -6.46
C TYR A 110 -12.19 9.13 -6.65
N GLY A 111 -13.20 9.83 -6.11
CA GLY A 111 -14.61 9.49 -6.24
C GLY A 111 -15.33 10.20 -7.40
N ALA A 112 -14.60 10.50 -8.48
CA ALA A 112 -15.11 11.13 -9.71
C ALA A 112 -15.95 12.40 -9.44
N GLU A 113 -15.39 13.36 -8.69
CA GLU A 113 -16.07 14.61 -8.32
C GLU A 113 -17.42 14.38 -7.62
N GLY A 114 -17.52 13.30 -6.84
CA GLY A 114 -18.74 12.91 -6.12
C GLY A 114 -19.78 12.16 -6.95
N THR A 115 -19.51 11.85 -8.22
CA THR A 115 -20.35 10.99 -9.08
C THR A 115 -19.92 9.52 -9.07
N GLY A 116 -18.87 9.18 -8.30
CA GLY A 116 -18.37 7.84 -8.10
C GLY A 116 -18.94 7.16 -6.84
N CYS A 117 -18.20 6.21 -6.30
CA CYS A 117 -18.53 5.53 -5.06
C CYS A 117 -17.28 5.16 -4.25
N ALA A 118 -17.48 4.82 -2.99
CA ALA A 118 -16.49 4.22 -2.12
C ALA A 118 -16.89 2.76 -1.81
N ILE A 119 -16.01 1.82 -2.08
CA ILE A 119 -16.22 0.39 -1.80
C ILE A 119 -15.62 0.07 -0.43
N GLY A 120 -16.46 -0.34 0.52
CA GLY A 120 -16.02 -0.76 1.84
C GLY A 120 -15.49 -2.20 1.82
N LEU A 121 -14.24 -2.36 2.23
CA LEU A 121 -13.48 -3.60 2.28
C LEU A 121 -13.16 -3.97 3.73
N ASP A 122 -13.35 -5.24 4.07
CA ASP A 122 -12.95 -5.82 5.35
C ASP A 122 -11.42 -5.92 5.43
N ALA A 123 -10.81 -4.94 6.09
CA ALA A 123 -9.36 -4.84 6.20
C ALA A 123 -8.81 -5.98 7.06
N SER A 124 -9.54 -6.42 8.09
CA SER A 124 -9.12 -7.56 8.92
C SER A 124 -9.00 -8.83 8.10
N LEU A 125 -9.91 -9.04 7.16
CA LEU A 125 -9.90 -10.18 6.27
C LEU A 125 -8.76 -10.11 5.24
N LEU A 126 -8.55 -8.93 4.64
CA LEU A 126 -7.47 -8.71 3.68
C LEU A 126 -6.09 -8.89 4.31
N ALA A 127 -5.85 -8.30 5.49
CA ALA A 127 -4.59 -8.44 6.22
C ALA A 127 -4.30 -9.91 6.55
N ALA A 128 -5.36 -10.68 6.86
CA ALA A 128 -5.22 -12.05 7.26
C ALA A 128 -5.02 -13.05 6.11
N GLU A 129 -5.60 -12.80 4.93
CA GLU A 129 -5.69 -13.84 3.88
C GLU A 129 -5.29 -13.39 2.47
N ALA A 130 -5.19 -12.08 2.20
CA ALA A 130 -4.90 -11.61 0.85
C ALA A 130 -3.40 -11.55 0.53
N GLY A 131 -2.54 -11.78 1.53
CA GLY A 131 -1.08 -11.73 1.35
C GLY A 131 -0.60 -10.35 0.95
N VAL A 132 -1.13 -9.32 1.62
CA VAL A 132 -0.75 -7.92 1.42
C VAL A 132 -0.13 -7.37 2.68
N ALA A 133 0.89 -6.52 2.52
CA ALA A 133 1.34 -5.68 3.62
C ALA A 133 0.37 -4.50 3.77
N MET A 134 -0.01 -4.16 5.00
CA MET A 134 -0.79 -2.96 5.30
C MET A 134 0.05 -1.90 5.98
N ARG A 135 -0.01 -0.67 5.45
CA ARG A 135 0.73 0.48 5.95
C ARG A 135 -0.17 1.70 6.07
N ARG A 136 -0.17 2.33 7.24
CA ARG A 136 -0.69 3.68 7.41
C ARG A 136 0.32 4.65 6.82
N VAL A 137 -0.13 5.54 5.94
CA VAL A 137 0.76 6.56 5.40
C VAL A 137 1.08 7.59 6.48
N VAL A 138 2.37 7.89 6.61
CA VAL A 138 2.92 8.86 7.56
C VAL A 138 3.34 10.11 6.80
N TYR A 139 2.97 11.26 7.33
CA TYR A 139 3.10 12.54 6.63
C TYR A 139 4.09 13.51 7.29
N ASP A 140 4.41 13.32 8.56
CA ASP A 140 5.26 14.25 9.31
C ASP A 140 6.73 13.81 9.35
N ARG A 141 7.61 14.80 9.42
CA ARG A 141 9.06 14.60 9.44
C ARG A 141 9.55 13.91 10.72
N ALA A 142 8.91 14.17 11.87
CA ALA A 142 9.35 13.62 13.14
C ALA A 142 9.24 12.10 13.18
N ASN A 143 8.11 11.54 12.72
CA ASN A 143 7.94 10.10 12.59
C ASN A 143 8.90 9.49 11.54
N PHE A 144 9.19 10.21 10.45
CA PHE A 144 10.19 9.78 9.49
C PHE A 144 11.60 9.68 10.10
N ASP A 145 11.98 10.67 10.92
CA ASP A 145 13.28 10.71 11.59
C ASP A 145 13.39 9.61 12.66
N ALA A 146 12.31 9.37 13.42
CA ALA A 146 12.23 8.28 14.37
C ALA A 146 12.36 6.91 13.67
N PHE A 147 11.65 6.72 12.56
CA PHE A 147 11.75 5.53 11.71
C PHE A 147 13.17 5.29 11.22
N SER A 148 13.80 6.31 10.64
CA SER A 148 15.17 6.22 10.11
C SER A 148 16.16 5.89 11.23
N SER A 149 16.02 6.55 12.38
CA SER A 149 16.90 6.36 13.53
C SER A 149 16.80 4.95 14.11
N ALA A 150 15.58 4.42 14.27
CA ALA A 150 15.36 3.05 14.72
C ALA A 150 15.93 2.05 13.72
N GLY A 151 15.70 2.25 12.41
CA GLY A 151 16.25 1.39 11.36
C GLY A 151 17.78 1.34 11.35
N PHE A 152 18.44 2.49 11.52
CA PHE A 152 19.90 2.57 11.59
C PHE A 152 20.45 1.88 12.83
N GLU A 153 19.79 2.05 13.98
CA GLU A 153 20.16 1.35 15.21
C GLU A 153 20.02 -0.17 15.06
N MET A 154 18.93 -0.66 14.47
CA MET A 154 18.76 -2.09 14.24
C MET A 154 19.86 -2.66 13.32
N LEU A 155 20.22 -1.94 12.25
CA LEU A 155 21.30 -2.36 11.34
C LEU A 155 22.65 -2.40 12.05
N GLN A 156 22.93 -1.40 12.89
CA GLN A 156 24.15 -1.37 13.68
C GLN A 156 24.19 -2.53 14.69
N THR A 157 23.11 -2.74 15.45
CA THR A 157 23.00 -3.83 16.42
C THR A 157 23.15 -5.20 15.77
N GLN A 158 22.49 -5.45 14.63
CA GLN A 158 22.64 -6.71 13.89
C GLN A 158 24.10 -6.95 13.48
N PHE A 159 24.79 -5.89 13.02
CA PHE A 159 26.20 -6.00 12.64
C PHE A 159 27.13 -6.22 13.85
N GLU A 160 26.85 -5.63 15.00
CA GLU A 160 27.63 -5.83 16.23
C GLU A 160 27.44 -7.22 16.83
N GLU A 161 26.19 -7.72 16.85
CA GLU A 161 25.85 -9.04 17.39
C GLU A 161 26.34 -10.17 16.45
N GLU A 162 26.15 -10.02 15.14
CA GLU A 162 26.40 -11.05 14.14
C GLU A 162 27.11 -10.49 12.89
N PRO A 163 28.38 -10.05 13.00
CA PRO A 163 29.08 -9.32 11.93
C PRO A 163 29.28 -10.10 10.63
N ASN A 164 29.22 -11.43 10.70
CA ASN A 164 29.35 -12.33 9.55
C ASN A 164 28.00 -12.67 8.90
N ASP A 165 26.86 -12.35 9.54
CA ASP A 165 25.54 -12.56 8.97
C ASP A 165 25.12 -11.37 8.08
N ILE A 166 25.81 -11.28 6.94
CA ILE A 166 25.51 -10.27 5.92
C ILE A 166 24.13 -10.50 5.29
N ALA A 167 23.60 -11.73 5.32
CA ALA A 167 22.28 -12.03 4.78
C ALA A 167 21.18 -11.36 5.63
N ALA A 168 21.20 -11.56 6.94
CA ALA A 168 20.27 -10.91 7.86
C ALA A 168 20.38 -9.37 7.79
N LEU A 169 21.60 -8.84 7.67
CA LEU A 169 21.81 -7.41 7.50
C LEU A 169 21.21 -6.86 6.20
N ARG A 170 21.31 -7.62 5.09
CA ARG A 170 20.70 -7.28 3.80
C ARG A 170 19.18 -7.34 3.86
N GLU A 171 18.61 -8.36 4.51
CA GLU A 171 17.16 -8.48 4.71
C GLU A 171 16.62 -7.29 5.49
N LEU A 172 17.25 -6.94 6.61
CA LEU A 172 16.86 -5.79 7.42
C LEU A 172 16.95 -4.48 6.64
N ALA A 173 18.03 -4.28 5.86
CA ALA A 173 18.16 -3.11 5.00
C ALA A 173 17.08 -3.04 3.93
N GLN A 174 16.71 -4.19 3.33
CA GLN A 174 15.62 -4.28 2.35
C GLN A 174 14.27 -3.93 2.97
N PHE A 175 13.97 -4.46 4.17
CA PHE A 175 12.75 -4.09 4.89
C PHE A 175 12.68 -2.59 5.16
N LEU A 176 13.79 -2.00 5.61
CA LEU A 176 13.86 -0.57 5.89
C LEU A 176 13.59 0.29 4.65
N VAL A 177 14.19 -0.05 3.50
CA VAL A 177 13.98 0.73 2.27
C VAL A 177 12.60 0.48 1.66
N CYS A 178 12.03 -0.71 1.80
CA CYS A 178 10.65 -1.01 1.39
C CYS A 178 9.62 -0.20 2.18
N ASP A 179 9.88 0.08 3.46
CA ASP A 179 8.96 0.87 4.28
C ASP A 179 8.93 2.37 3.90
N LEU A 180 9.86 2.85 3.05
CA LEU A 180 9.80 4.20 2.49
C LEU A 180 8.52 4.46 1.70
N PHE A 181 7.91 3.42 1.14
CA PHE A 181 6.60 3.51 0.47
C PHE A 181 5.45 3.82 1.42
N ALA A 182 5.67 3.91 2.73
CA ALA A 182 4.66 4.32 3.70
C ALA A 182 4.74 5.80 4.09
N PHE A 183 5.62 6.59 3.47
CA PHE A 183 5.80 8.00 3.79
C PHE A 183 5.41 8.90 2.61
N LYS A 184 4.78 10.04 2.91
CA LYS A 184 4.31 11.00 1.91
C LYS A 184 4.50 12.44 2.42
N HIS A 185 4.53 13.41 1.51
CA HIS A 185 4.71 14.82 1.89
C HIS A 185 3.52 15.33 2.75
N PRO A 186 3.74 16.24 3.72
CA PRO A 186 2.69 16.79 4.59
C PRO A 186 1.44 17.33 3.88
N ASP A 187 1.60 17.88 2.67
CA ASP A 187 0.49 18.42 1.87
C ASP A 187 -0.63 17.40 1.58
N PHE A 188 -0.31 16.11 1.68
CA PHE A 188 -1.24 15.01 1.43
C PHE A 188 -1.86 14.44 2.71
N ALA A 189 -1.60 15.02 3.88
CA ALA A 189 -2.10 14.52 5.16
C ALA A 189 -3.64 14.40 5.23
N ARG A 190 -4.36 15.14 4.36
CA ARG A 190 -5.81 15.03 4.22
C ARG A 190 -6.29 13.67 3.72
N GLU A 191 -5.45 12.93 3.00
CA GLU A 191 -5.85 11.64 2.43
C GLU A 191 -6.05 10.56 3.49
N LYS A 192 -5.36 10.66 4.64
CA LYS A 192 -5.37 9.66 5.72
C LYS A 192 -5.19 8.23 5.20
N GLU A 193 -4.31 8.08 4.21
CA GLU A 193 -4.23 6.91 3.36
C GLU A 193 -3.75 5.67 4.15
N ILE A 194 -4.37 4.53 3.87
CA ILE A 194 -3.87 3.20 4.25
C ILE A 194 -3.58 2.44 2.96
N ARG A 195 -2.32 2.04 2.80
CA ARG A 195 -1.84 1.29 1.64
C ARG A 195 -1.90 -0.19 1.92
N ILE A 196 -2.44 -0.93 0.97
CA ILE A 196 -2.19 -2.37 0.84
C ILE A 196 -1.19 -2.58 -0.29
N SER A 197 -0.22 -3.49 -0.12
CA SER A 197 0.83 -3.64 -1.11
C SER A 197 1.36 -5.06 -1.28
N ARG A 198 1.91 -5.31 -2.46
CA ARG A 198 2.75 -6.48 -2.77
C ARG A 198 4.03 -6.04 -3.45
N LEU A 199 5.11 -6.75 -3.13
CA LEU A 199 6.43 -6.51 -3.70
C LEU A 199 6.57 -7.29 -5.01
N LEU A 200 7.03 -6.59 -6.03
CA LEU A 200 7.44 -7.21 -7.28
C LEU A 200 8.95 -7.12 -7.40
N VAL A 201 9.55 -8.15 -7.99
CA VAL A 201 10.97 -8.23 -8.32
C VAL A 201 11.14 -8.36 -9.82
N ARG A 202 12.28 -7.88 -10.31
CA ARG A 202 12.64 -8.02 -11.71
C ARG A 202 13.15 -9.43 -11.97
N ALA A 203 12.58 -10.11 -12.97
CA ALA A 203 13.06 -11.39 -13.43
C ALA A 203 14.49 -11.26 -13.99
N GLU A 204 15.37 -12.20 -13.63
CA GLU A 204 16.74 -12.26 -14.14
C GLU A 204 16.76 -12.43 -15.67
N SER A 205 15.82 -13.20 -16.22
CA SER A 205 15.64 -13.42 -17.64
C SER A 205 14.53 -12.52 -18.21
N GLY A 206 14.90 -11.58 -19.10
CA GLY A 206 13.92 -10.81 -19.90
C GLY A 206 13.35 -9.55 -19.21
N GLY A 207 13.71 -9.28 -17.96
CA GLY A 207 13.42 -8.00 -17.29
C GLY A 207 11.94 -7.73 -16.98
N ALA A 208 11.08 -8.74 -17.09
CA ALA A 208 9.68 -8.68 -16.66
C ALA A 208 9.57 -8.52 -15.14
N TRP A 209 8.44 -7.97 -14.67
CA TRP A 209 8.14 -7.86 -13.24
C TRP A 209 7.37 -9.09 -12.77
N LEU A 210 7.76 -9.64 -11.63
CA LEU A 210 7.15 -10.82 -11.01
C LEU A 210 6.71 -10.48 -9.60
N ASP A 211 5.46 -10.77 -9.26
CA ASP A 211 4.98 -10.73 -7.88
C ASP A 211 5.62 -11.86 -7.07
N VAL A 212 6.20 -11.54 -5.91
CA VAL A 212 6.97 -12.52 -5.11
C VAL A 212 6.10 -13.45 -4.27
N GLY A 213 4.80 -13.27 -4.29
CA GLY A 213 3.94 -13.93 -3.31
C GLY A 213 3.61 -13.02 -2.12
N GLY A 214 2.78 -13.54 -1.24
CA GLY A 214 2.46 -12.92 0.04
C GLY A 214 2.43 -13.98 1.13
N GLN A 215 2.04 -13.59 2.34
CA GLN A 215 1.82 -14.54 3.43
C GLN A 215 0.47 -14.28 4.09
N ASP A 216 -0.20 -15.35 4.50
CA ASP A 216 -1.37 -15.22 5.38
C ASP A 216 -0.93 -14.93 6.82
N GLN A 217 -1.88 -14.62 7.70
CA GLN A 217 -1.61 -14.34 9.13
C GLN A 217 -0.92 -15.49 9.89
N LEU A 218 -0.95 -16.71 9.36
CA LEU A 218 -0.30 -17.88 9.95
C LEU A 218 1.14 -18.07 9.41
N GLY A 219 1.58 -17.19 8.51
CA GLY A 219 2.88 -17.27 7.84
C GLY A 219 2.92 -18.24 6.66
N ASN A 220 1.77 -18.77 6.21
CA ASN A 220 1.75 -19.64 5.04
C ASN A 220 1.96 -18.80 3.77
N ALA A 221 2.81 -19.29 2.87
CA ALA A 221 3.04 -18.64 1.59
C ALA A 221 1.77 -18.66 0.72
N LEU A 222 1.46 -17.52 0.12
CA LEU A 222 0.43 -17.33 -0.89
C LEU A 222 1.10 -17.14 -2.25
N PRO A 223 0.52 -17.68 -3.33
CA PRO A 223 1.14 -17.70 -4.64
C PRO A 223 1.34 -16.29 -5.21
N SER A 224 2.25 -16.20 -6.18
CA SER A 224 2.40 -15.02 -7.03
C SER A 224 1.14 -14.77 -7.86
N LEU A 225 0.80 -13.51 -8.08
CA LEU A 225 -0.26 -13.08 -8.98
C LEU A 225 0.32 -12.70 -10.35
N GLU A 226 -0.44 -12.95 -11.41
CA GLU A 226 -0.06 -12.57 -12.76
C GLU A 226 -0.01 -11.04 -12.89
N VAL A 227 1.07 -10.56 -13.51
CA VAL A 227 1.27 -9.13 -13.78
C VAL A 227 0.66 -8.80 -15.13
N GLY A 228 -0.46 -8.09 -15.09
CA GLY A 228 -1.13 -7.54 -16.27
C GLY A 228 -0.66 -6.12 -16.59
N ALA A 229 -1.15 -5.59 -17.71
CA ALA A 229 -0.97 -4.20 -18.09
C ALA A 229 -2.32 -3.60 -18.51
N ARG A 230 -2.54 -2.34 -18.13
CA ARG A 230 -3.71 -1.54 -18.54
C ARG A 230 -3.27 -0.19 -19.06
N GLU A 231 -4.11 0.45 -19.86
CA GLU A 231 -3.93 1.86 -20.18
C GLU A 231 -4.24 2.72 -18.96
N GLY A 232 -3.29 3.59 -18.60
CA GLY A 232 -3.43 4.59 -17.54
C GLY A 232 -3.18 5.99 -18.08
N ALA A 233 -3.36 7.01 -17.23
CA ALA A 233 -3.17 8.42 -17.62
C ALA A 233 -1.76 8.74 -18.14
N HIS A 234 -0.76 7.94 -17.74
CA HIS A 234 0.65 8.08 -18.12
C HIS A 234 1.13 6.92 -19.01
N GLY A 235 0.22 6.28 -19.74
CA GLY A 235 0.46 5.13 -20.60
C GLY A 235 0.33 3.79 -19.89
N PRO A 236 0.95 2.72 -20.42
CA PRO A 236 0.85 1.38 -19.89
C PRO A 236 1.24 1.32 -18.40
N THR A 237 0.28 0.93 -17.59
CA THR A 237 0.39 0.82 -16.12
C THR A 237 0.27 -0.65 -15.76
N PRO A 238 1.35 -1.27 -15.25
CA PRO A 238 1.27 -2.66 -14.83
C PRO A 238 0.50 -2.78 -13.53
N PHE A 239 -0.22 -3.89 -13.38
CA PHE A 239 -1.04 -4.16 -12.20
C PHE A 239 -1.08 -5.66 -11.90
N ILE A 240 -1.42 -6.00 -10.67
CA ILE A 240 -1.84 -7.35 -10.28
C ILE A 240 -3.29 -7.30 -9.83
N SER A 241 -4.03 -8.37 -10.11
CA SER A 241 -5.43 -8.48 -9.72
C SER A 241 -5.53 -9.20 -8.37
N LEU A 242 -5.59 -8.44 -7.28
CA LEU A 242 -5.69 -8.99 -5.92
C LEU A 242 -7.10 -9.57 -5.68
N PRO A 243 -7.24 -10.87 -5.41
CA PRO A 243 -8.53 -11.46 -5.09
C PRO A 243 -9.11 -10.87 -3.80
N LEU A 244 -10.39 -10.47 -3.85
CA LEU A 244 -11.16 -10.04 -2.68
C LEU A 244 -12.01 -11.18 -2.10
N GLN A 245 -12.10 -12.31 -2.80
CA GLN A 245 -12.67 -13.53 -2.27
C GLN A 245 -11.60 -14.30 -1.48
N THR A 246 -11.89 -14.55 -0.21
CA THR A 246 -11.00 -15.25 0.72
C THR A 246 -11.65 -16.55 1.19
N ARG A 247 -10.94 -17.34 2.01
CA ARG A 247 -11.47 -18.60 2.57
C ARG A 247 -12.61 -18.34 3.55
N ARG A 248 -12.59 -17.21 4.27
CA ARG A 248 -13.67 -16.78 5.19
C ARG A 248 -14.76 -15.93 4.51
N GLY A 249 -14.67 -15.70 3.20
CA GLY A 249 -15.72 -15.03 2.42
C GLY A 249 -15.21 -13.84 1.61
N CYS A 250 -16.13 -13.05 1.05
CA CYS A 250 -15.81 -11.86 0.27
C CYS A 250 -15.43 -10.69 1.20
N ALA A 251 -14.32 -10.01 0.90
CA ALA A 251 -13.88 -8.82 1.63
C ALA A 251 -14.75 -7.58 1.33
N ILE A 252 -15.51 -7.56 0.24
CA ILE A 252 -16.41 -6.44 -0.07
C ILE A 252 -17.61 -6.50 0.87
N ARG A 253 -17.84 -5.42 1.62
CA ARG A 253 -18.92 -5.33 2.64
C ARG A 253 -19.98 -4.28 2.31
N SER A 254 -19.60 -3.18 1.66
CA SER A 254 -20.53 -2.08 1.42
C SER A 254 -20.14 -1.23 0.22
N ILE A 255 -21.11 -0.42 -0.24
CA ILE A 255 -20.89 0.64 -1.22
C ILE A 255 -21.51 1.93 -0.66
N THR A 256 -20.71 2.98 -0.61
CA THR A 256 -21.17 4.34 -0.33
C THR A 256 -21.16 5.13 -1.64
N LEU A 257 -22.33 5.59 -2.08
CA LEU A 257 -22.47 6.36 -3.31
C LEU A 257 -22.08 7.81 -3.07
N GLY A 258 -21.41 8.41 -4.05
CA GLY A 258 -20.98 9.80 -3.96
C GLY A 258 -22.15 10.78 -3.85
N PRO A 259 -21.92 11.96 -3.24
CA PRO A 259 -22.97 12.92 -2.89
C PRO A 259 -23.67 13.55 -4.11
N ALA A 260 -23.08 13.46 -5.31
CA ALA A 260 -23.68 13.97 -6.54
C ALA A 260 -24.55 12.93 -7.27
N ILE A 261 -24.63 11.68 -6.79
CA ILE A 261 -25.52 10.66 -7.34
C ILE A 261 -26.91 10.81 -6.72
N ALA A 262 -27.90 11.15 -7.55
CA ALA A 262 -29.29 11.18 -7.11
C ALA A 262 -29.85 9.76 -6.90
N ARG A 263 -30.64 9.57 -5.85
CA ARG A 263 -31.39 8.31 -5.66
C ARG A 263 -32.33 8.08 -6.86
N GLY A 264 -32.33 6.85 -7.38
CA GLY A 264 -33.13 6.47 -8.56
C GLY A 264 -32.57 6.95 -9.90
N SER A 265 -31.33 7.45 -9.95
CA SER A 265 -30.64 7.63 -11.22
C SER A 265 -30.27 6.27 -11.84
N THR A 266 -29.95 6.26 -13.14
CA THR A 266 -29.49 5.05 -13.83
C THR A 266 -28.24 4.47 -13.16
N GLU A 267 -27.27 5.32 -12.80
CA GLU A 267 -26.02 4.91 -12.14
C GLU A 267 -26.30 4.28 -10.77
N PHE A 268 -27.24 4.85 -10.02
CA PHE A 268 -27.69 4.32 -8.73
C PHE A 268 -28.27 2.91 -8.89
N ASP A 269 -29.20 2.73 -9.83
CA ASP A 269 -29.84 1.44 -10.08
C ASP A 269 -28.87 0.39 -10.62
N GLU A 270 -27.94 0.81 -11.48
CA GLU A 270 -26.90 -0.07 -12.04
C GLU A 270 -25.98 -0.62 -10.95
N LEU A 271 -25.58 0.20 -9.98
CA LEU A 271 -24.76 -0.25 -8.85
C LEU A 271 -25.53 -1.14 -7.91
N LEU A 272 -26.79 -0.80 -7.60
CA LEU A 272 -27.64 -1.65 -6.76
C LEU A 272 -27.78 -3.07 -7.35
N ARG A 273 -27.90 -3.18 -8.68
CA ARG A 273 -27.93 -4.47 -9.37
C ARG A 273 -26.59 -5.19 -9.29
N ALA A 274 -25.48 -4.47 -9.48
CA ALA A 274 -24.13 -5.04 -9.41
C ALA A 274 -23.74 -5.45 -7.98
N SER A 275 -24.35 -4.84 -6.96
CA SER A 275 -24.00 -5.02 -5.56
C SER A 275 -24.85 -6.08 -4.84
N ALA A 276 -25.56 -6.96 -5.56
CA ALA A 276 -26.58 -7.85 -5.02
C ALA A 276 -26.17 -8.50 -3.67
N GLY A 277 -26.83 -8.09 -2.57
CA GLY A 277 -26.58 -8.57 -1.21
C GLY A 277 -25.67 -7.70 -0.33
N LEU A 278 -25.04 -6.67 -0.89
CA LEU A 278 -24.21 -5.70 -0.14
C LEU A 278 -25.05 -4.54 0.41
N ALA A 279 -24.60 -3.99 1.53
CA ALA A 279 -25.17 -2.74 2.06
C ALA A 279 -24.79 -1.57 1.14
N VAL A 280 -25.79 -0.91 0.54
CA VAL A 280 -25.61 0.30 -0.26
C VAL A 280 -26.22 1.49 0.44
N LYS A 281 -25.45 2.56 0.62
CA LYS A 281 -25.93 3.83 1.19
C LYS A 281 -25.48 5.02 0.36
N ALA A 282 -26.19 6.13 0.50
CA ALA A 282 -25.75 7.41 -0.06
C ALA A 282 -24.82 8.12 0.92
N ALA A 283 -23.80 8.81 0.41
CA ALA A 283 -23.02 9.76 1.17
C ALA A 283 -23.94 10.82 1.81
N SER A 284 -23.59 11.25 3.02
CA SER A 284 -24.25 12.41 3.62
C SER A 284 -23.75 13.68 2.91
N PRO A 285 -24.56 14.76 2.86
CA PRO A 285 -24.08 16.07 2.42
C PRO A 285 -22.84 16.47 3.21
N LEU A 286 -21.84 17.03 2.52
CA LEU A 286 -20.55 17.46 3.06
C LEU A 286 -20.48 18.96 3.26
#